data_AF-A0A381QVW8-F1
#
_entry.id   AF-A0A381QVW8-F1
#
_cell.length_a   1.000
_cell.length_b   1.000
_cell.length_c   1.000
_cell.angle_alpha   90.00
_cell.angle_beta   90.00
_cell.angle_gamma   90.00
#
_symmetry.space_group_name_H-M   'P 1'
#
loop_
_entity.id
_entity.type
_entity.pdbx_description
1 polymer ?
#
loop_
_entity_poly.entity_id
_entity_poly.type
_entity_poly.pdbx_seq_one_letter_code
_entity_poly.pdbx_strand_id
1 'polypeptide(L)' 'MLIPVRCWSCGKVIAHKYQEFKDSVDAGNDPGKTLDELGFERYCCRRMFVGHIDLIDEVAPFSIARQD' A
#
# COMPACT_ATOMS: atom_id res chain seq x y z
N MET A 1 2.77 -2.66 8.38
CA MET A 1 1.75 -3.70 8.39
C MET A 1 1.19 -3.70 7.01
N LEU A 2 0.87 -4.85 6.43
CA LEU A 2 0.55 -4.96 5.02
C LEU A 2 -0.66 -4.09 4.61
N ILE A 3 -0.65 -3.61 3.36
CA ILE A 3 -1.77 -2.84 2.78
C ILE A 3 -3.06 -3.68 2.82
N PRO A 4 -4.23 -3.08 3.14
CA PRO A 4 -5.49 -3.82 3.10
C PRO A 4 -5.74 -4.42 1.71
N VAL A 5 -6.24 -5.67 1.67
CA VAL A 5 -6.56 -6.38 0.42
C VAL A 5 -7.57 -5.61 -0.44
N ARG A 6 -8.55 -4.96 0.22
CA ARG A 6 -9.63 -4.19 -0.39
C ARG A 6 -9.75 -2.81 0.25
N CYS A 7 -10.24 -1.84 -0.52
CA CYS A 7 -10.58 -0.51 -0.01
C CYS A 7 -11.68 -0.60 1.06
N TRP A 8 -11.47 0.04 2.22
CA TRP A 8 -12.44 0.04 3.33
C TRP A 8 -13.79 0.66 2.99
N SER A 9 -13.85 1.56 2.01
CA SER A 9 -15.10 2.26 1.68
C SER A 9 -15.90 1.59 0.57
N CYS A 10 -15.24 1.15 -0.50
CA CYS A 10 -15.94 0.64 -1.69
C CYS A 10 -15.68 -0.84 -1.99
N GLY A 11 -14.78 -1.51 -1.25
CA GLY A 11 -14.51 -2.93 -1.42
C GLY A 11 -13.73 -3.32 -2.67
N LYS A 12 -13.32 -2.36 -3.53
CA LYS A 12 -12.44 -2.62 -4.68
C LYS A 12 -11.13 -3.27 -4.21
N VAL A 13 -10.65 -4.27 -4.94
CA VAL A 13 -9.34 -4.91 -4.66
C VAL A 13 -8.24 -3.90 -4.96
N ILE A 14 -7.29 -3.72 -4.03
CA ILE A 14 -6.22 -2.73 -4.14
C ILE A 14 -4.81 -3.33 -3.95
N ALA A 15 -4.65 -4.32 -3.07
CA ALA A 15 -3.31 -4.80 -2.66
C ALA A 15 -2.45 -5.32 -3.83
N HIS A 16 -3.05 -5.95 -4.83
CA HIS A 16 -2.36 -6.43 -6.03
C HIS A 16 -1.57 -5.36 -6.82
N LYS A 17 -1.87 -4.06 -6.62
CA LYS A 17 -1.20 -2.94 -7.30
C LYS A 17 -0.30 -2.11 -6.38
N TYR A 18 -0.14 -2.52 -5.13
CA TYR A 18 0.63 -1.75 -4.15
C TYR A 18 2.12 -1.72 -4.47
N GLN A 19 2.70 -2.84 -4.89
CA GLN A 19 4.12 -2.90 -5.25
C GLN A 19 4.42 -1.99 -6.44
N GLU A 20 3.61 -2.05 -7.50
CA GLU A 20 3.75 -1.17 -8.67
C GLU A 20 3.66 0.32 -8.29
N PHE A 21 2.75 0.68 -7.37
CA PHE A 21 2.65 2.04 -6.84
C PHE A 21 3.91 2.44 -6.06
N LYS A 22 4.38 1.58 -5.15
CA LYS A 22 5.56 1.84 -4.31
C LYS A 22 6.80 2.03 -5.16
N ASP A 23 7.06 1.13 -6.11
CA ASP A 23 8.22 1.19 -6.99
C ASP A 23 8.23 2.47 -7.84
N SER A 24 7.06 2.90 -8.32
CA SER A 24 6.92 4.15 -9.08
C SER A 24 7.20 5.39 -8.22
N VAL A 25 6.68 5.43 -6.99
CA VAL A 25 6.90 6.55 -6.05
C VAL A 25 8.37 6.58 -5.60
N ASP A 26 8.98 5.43 -5.34
CA ASP A 26 10.39 5.31 -4.98
C ASP A 26 11.32 5.73 -6.14
N ALA A 27 10.89 5.55 -7.39
CA ALA A 27 11.56 6.08 -8.58
C ALA A 27 11.41 7.61 -8.75
N GLY A 28 10.62 8.28 -7.90
CA GLY A 28 10.41 9.72 -7.90
C GLY A 28 9.24 10.21 -8.75
N ASN A 29 8.36 9.31 -9.23
CA ASN A 29 7.15 9.72 -9.94
C ASN A 29 6.11 10.31 -9.01
N ASP A 30 5.24 11.16 -9.57
CA ASP A 30 4.13 11.75 -8.82
C ASP A 30 3.13 10.65 -8.38
N PRO A 31 2.77 10.56 -7.08
CA PRO A 31 1.82 9.58 -6.59
C PRO A 31 0.43 9.72 -7.21
N GLY A 32 0.00 10.96 -7.52
CA GLY A 32 -1.30 11.23 -8.13
C GLY A 32 -1.40 10.63 -9.53
N LYS A 33 -0.42 10.96 -10.38
CA LYS A 33 -0.32 10.42 -11.75
C LYS A 33 -0.18 8.89 -11.77
N THR A 34 0.64 8.34 -10.88
CA THR A 34 0.79 6.89 -10.75
C THR A 34 -0.55 6.22 -10.44
N LEU A 35 -1.36 6.80 -9.54
CA LEU A 35 -2.69 6.25 -9.22
C LEU A 35 -3.70 6.41 -10.36
N ASP A 36 -3.55 7.43 -11.21
CA ASP A 36 -4.32 7.59 -12.45
C ASP A 36 -3.99 6.45 -13.43
N GLU A 37 -2.70 6.21 -13.67
CA GLU A 37 -2.21 5.16 -14.57
C GLU A 37 -2.59 3.75 -14.10
N LEU A 38 -2.62 3.51 -12.78
CA LEU A 38 -3.08 2.26 -12.17
C LEU A 38 -4.61 2.09 -12.18
N GLY A 39 -5.37 3.08 -12.66
CA GLY A 39 -6.84 3.00 -12.79
C GLY A 39 -7.62 3.17 -11.48
N PHE A 40 -7.08 3.93 -10.53
CA PHE A 40 -7.75 4.24 -9.26
C PHE A 40 -8.34 5.65 -9.26
N GLU A 41 -9.49 5.87 -9.87
CA GLU A 41 -10.13 7.19 -9.94
C GLU A 41 -10.70 7.68 -8.60
N ARG A 42 -11.36 6.80 -7.85
CA ARG A 42 -12.07 7.19 -6.62
C ARG A 42 -11.10 7.53 -5.49
N TYR A 43 -11.29 8.69 -4.86
CA TYR A 43 -10.49 9.15 -3.72
C TYR A 43 -10.44 8.13 -2.57
N CYS A 44 -11.52 7.38 -2.37
CA CYS A 44 -11.61 6.39 -1.31
C CYS A 44 -10.66 5.19 -1.51
N CYS A 45 -10.35 4.83 -2.76
CA CYS A 45 -9.30 3.87 -3.10
C CYS A 45 -7.92 4.51 -2.96
N ARG A 46 -7.73 5.72 -3.50
CA ARG A 46 -6.44 6.43 -3.49
C ARG A 46 -5.89 6.64 -2.08
N ARG A 47 -6.75 7.01 -1.12
CA ARG A 47 -6.31 7.24 0.26
C ARG A 47 -5.71 5.99 0.92
N MET A 48 -6.05 4.79 0.43
CA MET A 48 -5.46 3.54 0.93
C MET A 48 -4.01 3.34 0.48
N PHE A 49 -3.58 4.00 -0.59
CA PHE A 49 -2.17 4.00 -1.02
C PHE A 49 -1.41 5.13 -0.36
N VAL A 50 -1.95 6.35 -0.44
CA VAL A 50 -1.30 7.58 0.06
C VAL A 50 -1.11 7.56 1.59
N GLY A 51 -2.08 7.03 2.33
CA GLY A 51 -2.04 7.00 3.80
C GLY A 51 -1.44 5.73 4.39
N HIS A 52 -0.92 4.82 3.56
CA HIS A 52 -0.42 3.54 4.04
C HIS A 52 1.06 3.61 4.42
N ILE A 53 1.38 3.07 5.60
CA ILE A 53 2.74 2.96 6.11
C ILE A 53 3.03 1.48 6.33
N ASP A 54 4.04 0.96 5.64
CA ASP A 54 4.41 -0.44 5.76
C ASP A 54 5.42 -0.71 6.88
N LEU A 55 4.90 -0.88 8.09
CA LEU A 55 5.63 -1.32 9.27
C LEU A 55 5.93 -2.85 9.34
N ILE A 56 5.65 -3.67 8.32
CA ILE A 56 5.78 -5.14 8.48
C ILE A 56 7.22 -5.55 8.75
N ASP A 57 8.17 -4.93 8.05
CA ASP A 57 9.60 -5.23 8.17
C ASP A 57 10.15 -4.82 9.54
N GLU A 58 9.58 -3.79 10.17
CA GLU A 58 9.95 -3.33 11.51
C GLU A 58 9.39 -4.22 12.61
N VAL A 59 8.17 -4.74 12.43
CA VAL A 59 7.46 -5.52 13.46
C VAL A 59 7.77 -7.01 13.37
N ALA A 60 8.00 -7.56 12.18
CA ALA A 60 8.24 -8.97 11.95
C ALA A 60 9.38 -9.57 12.81
N PRO A 61 10.52 -8.89 13.06
CA PRO A 61 11.60 -9.43 13.89
C PRO A 61 11.19 -9.76 15.33
N PHE A 62 10.19 -9.07 15.88
CA PHE A 62 9.70 -9.28 17.25
C PHE A 62 8.67 -10.43 17.36
N SER A 63 8.21 -10.97 16.23
CA SER A 63 7.19 -12.04 16.22
C SER A 63 7.76 -13.44 16.46
N ILE A 64 9.08 -13.59 16.33
CA ILE A 64 9.77 -14.85 16.57
C ILE A 64 9.84 -15.07 18.08
N ALA A 65 9.48 -16.27 18.55
CA ALA A 65 9.70 -16.64 19.94
C ALA A 65 11.18 -16.40 20.27
N ARG A 66 11.46 -15.57 21.27
CA ARG A 66 12.82 -15.42 21.81
C ARG A 66 13.25 -16.81 22.25
N GLN A 67 14.13 -17.44 21.47
CA GLN A 67 14.83 -18.63 21.93
C GLN A 67 15.81 -18.10 22.97
N ASP A 68 15.49 -18.33 24.25
CA ASP A 68 16.43 -18.14 25.35
C ASP A 68 17.73 -18.94 25.11
#